data_AF-A0A8J1Z2S2-F1
#
_entry.id   AF-A0A8J1Z2S2-F1
#
_cell.length_a   1.000
_cell.length_b   1.000
_cell.length_c   1.000
_cell.angle_alpha   90.00
_cell.angle_beta   90.00
_cell.angle_gamma   90.00
#
_symmetry.space_group_name_H-M   'P 1'
#
loop_
_entity.id
_entity.type
_entity.pdbx_description
1 polymer ?
#
loop_
_entity_poly.entity_id
_entity_poly.type
_entity_poly.pdbx_seq_one_letter_code
_entity_poly.pdbx_strand_id
1 'polypeptide(L)'
;ARASPFQWLRQSNDSDHRKKRIDLAVATAAAVRLNGYAFYNYQRQQEGSRIDLDAERSVQATQLWNPQTVPRIDGGRSRSQPLRVTYAGEDVTDLIQRLDATEQYHTGVVNPGNRFQPGGGFTTGGRHALEEALCVQSTLYQSLAHATGHASPLGHFDVIVSPFVEFFRAAQDYSFLRETRTVTVFTMT
;
A
#
# COMPACT_ATOMS: atom_id res chain seq x y z
N ALA A 1 -25.17 3.09 -12.52
CA ALA A 1 -24.30 2.66 -11.41
C ALA A 1 -24.50 3.62 -10.24
N ARG A 2 -24.73 3.12 -9.02
CA ARG A 2 -24.76 4.00 -7.83
C ARG A 2 -23.35 4.56 -7.61
N ALA A 3 -23.24 5.87 -7.40
CA ALA A 3 -21.97 6.51 -7.05
C ALA A 3 -21.41 5.85 -5.78
N SER A 4 -20.14 5.45 -5.80
CA SER A 4 -19.48 4.93 -4.60
C SER A 4 -19.53 6.00 -3.50
N PRO A 5 -19.83 5.64 -2.24
CA PRO A 5 -19.79 6.58 -1.12
C PRO A 5 -18.40 7.20 -0.87
N PHE A 6 -17.38 6.76 -1.62
CA PHE A 6 -15.99 7.25 -1.57
C PHE A 6 -15.54 7.94 -2.85
N GLN A 7 -16.44 8.20 -3.80
CA GLN A 7 -16.12 8.95 -5.01
C GLN A 7 -15.54 10.34 -4.68
N TRP A 8 -16.01 10.95 -3.59
CA TRP A 8 -15.49 12.22 -3.07
C TRP A 8 -13.99 12.15 -2.73
N LEU A 9 -13.48 10.99 -2.34
CA LEU A 9 -12.07 10.79 -1.98
C LEU A 9 -11.18 11.11 -3.19
N ARG A 10 -11.61 10.71 -4.39
CA ARG A 10 -10.89 10.89 -5.67
C ARG A 10 -11.14 12.25 -6.32
N GLN A 11 -12.28 12.89 -6.05
CA GLN A 11 -12.79 13.99 -6.88
C GLN A 11 -12.90 15.36 -6.18
N SER A 12 -12.91 15.44 -4.85
CA SER A 12 -13.03 16.73 -4.15
C SER A 12 -11.91 16.97 -3.14
N ASN A 13 -11.55 18.25 -2.98
CA ASN A 13 -10.49 18.73 -2.11
C ASN A 13 -10.97 19.72 -1.06
N ASP A 14 -12.27 19.79 -0.82
CA ASP A 14 -12.84 20.69 0.19
C ASP A 14 -12.42 20.27 1.61
N SER A 15 -12.52 21.19 2.58
CA SER A 15 -12.06 20.99 3.95
C SER A 15 -12.60 19.72 4.61
N ASP A 16 -13.87 19.40 4.35
CA ASP A 16 -14.53 18.22 4.91
C ASP A 16 -13.97 16.91 4.35
N HIS A 17 -13.64 16.89 3.06
CA HIS A 17 -13.01 15.74 2.42
C HIS A 17 -11.57 15.56 2.88
N ARG A 18 -10.84 16.66 3.08
CA ARG A 18 -9.52 16.62 3.71
C ARG A 18 -9.58 16.03 5.10
N LYS A 19 -10.54 16.45 5.93
CA LYS A 19 -10.74 15.91 7.28
C LYS A 19 -11.03 14.41 7.26
N LYS A 20 -11.95 13.95 6.41
CA LYS A 20 -12.24 12.51 6.28
C LYS A 20 -11.03 11.69 5.82
N ARG A 21 -10.16 12.23 4.95
CA ARG A 21 -8.90 11.57 4.57
C ARG A 21 -7.93 11.47 5.74
N ILE A 22 -7.84 12.51 6.56
CA ILE A 22 -7.05 12.49 7.80
C ILE A 22 -7.59 11.44 8.77
N ASP A 23 -8.91 11.41 9.00
CA ASP A 23 -9.53 10.42 9.89
C ASP A 23 -9.24 8.99 9.43
N LEU A 24 -9.28 8.76 8.11
CA LEU A 24 -8.94 7.47 7.52
C LEU A 24 -7.46 7.11 7.69
N ALA A 25 -6.56 8.07 7.48
CA ALA A 25 -5.12 7.90 7.72
C ALA A 25 -4.81 7.60 9.19
N VAL A 26 -5.49 8.28 10.13
CA VAL A 26 -5.39 8.02 11.57
C VAL A 26 -5.86 6.59 11.89
N ALA A 27 -6.98 6.15 11.33
CA ALA A 27 -7.47 4.78 11.54
C ALA A 27 -6.51 3.72 10.96
N THR A 28 -5.92 3.97 9.78
CA THR A 28 -4.88 3.11 9.20
C THR A 28 -3.65 3.05 10.10
N ALA A 29 -3.13 4.21 10.52
CA ALA A 29 -1.96 4.28 11.39
C ALA A 29 -2.22 3.60 12.75
N ALA A 30 -3.43 3.70 13.29
CA ALA A 30 -3.82 3.02 14.51
C ALA A 30 -3.79 1.50 14.36
N ALA A 31 -4.34 0.94 13.28
CA ALA A 31 -4.31 -0.50 13.02
C ALA A 31 -2.88 -1.02 12.87
N VAL A 32 -2.03 -0.29 12.13
CA VAL A 32 -0.62 -0.65 11.94
C VAL A 32 0.14 -0.60 13.27
N ARG A 33 -0.02 0.47 14.06
CA ARG A 33 0.65 0.64 15.36
C ARG A 33 0.23 -0.41 16.39
N LEU A 34 -1.00 -0.92 16.29
CA LEU A 34 -1.53 -1.95 17.18
C LEU A 34 -1.34 -3.37 16.63
N ASN A 35 -0.53 -3.53 15.56
CA ASN A 35 -0.23 -4.79 14.89
C ASN A 35 -1.49 -5.57 14.49
N GLY A 36 -2.54 -4.86 14.07
CA GLY A 36 -3.79 -5.49 13.67
C GLY A 36 -5.06 -4.71 13.99
N TYR A 37 -6.18 -5.35 13.69
CA TYR A 37 -7.53 -4.87 13.95
C TYR A 37 -8.48 -6.06 14.17
N ALA A 38 -9.61 -5.82 14.82
CA ALA A 38 -10.62 -6.86 15.07
C ALA A 38 -12.00 -6.39 14.60
N PHE A 39 -12.83 -7.34 14.17
CA PHE A 39 -14.22 -7.06 13.81
C PHE A 39 -15.12 -7.34 15.00
N TYR A 40 -15.98 -6.40 15.37
CA TYR A 40 -16.99 -6.65 16.39
C TYR A 40 -18.27 -7.21 15.77
N ASN A 41 -18.79 -8.32 16.30
CA ASN A 41 -20.09 -8.86 15.92
C ASN A 41 -21.17 -8.33 16.86
N TYR A 42 -21.89 -7.30 16.41
CA TYR A 42 -22.97 -6.69 17.18
C TYR A 42 -24.14 -7.63 17.47
N GLN A 43 -24.45 -8.57 16.57
CA GLN A 43 -25.56 -9.52 16.77
C GLN A 43 -25.26 -10.51 17.89
N ARG A 44 -24.00 -10.93 18.03
CA ARG A 44 -23.55 -11.88 19.06
C ARG A 44 -22.97 -11.20 20.29
N GLN A 45 -22.85 -9.87 20.28
CA GLN A 45 -22.15 -9.09 21.30
C GLN A 45 -20.75 -9.65 21.64
N GLN A 46 -20.02 -10.05 20.60
CA GLN A 46 -18.73 -10.71 20.75
C GLN A 46 -17.71 -10.13 19.78
N GLU A 47 -16.46 -10.07 20.24
CA GLU A 47 -15.32 -9.81 19.39
C GLU A 47 -15.17 -10.97 18.39
N GLY A 48 -15.09 -10.62 17.11
CA GLY A 48 -14.84 -11.56 16.03
C GLY A 48 -13.35 -11.78 15.83
N SER A 49 -12.98 -12.39 14.71
CA SER A 49 -11.58 -12.66 14.39
C SER A 49 -10.75 -11.37 14.35
N ARG A 50 -9.63 -11.39 15.07
CA ARG A 50 -8.55 -10.42 14.93
C ARG A 50 -7.75 -10.76 13.68
N ILE A 51 -7.37 -9.71 12.96
CA ILE A 51 -6.42 -9.76 11.84
C ILE A 51 -5.14 -9.11 12.32
N ASP A 52 -4.06 -9.88 12.33
CA ASP A 52 -2.74 -9.39 12.70
C ASP A 52 -2.04 -8.73 11.51
N LEU A 53 -1.22 -7.72 11.81
CA LEU A 53 -0.37 -7.03 10.84
C LEU A 53 1.08 -7.06 11.35
N ASP A 54 2.02 -7.28 10.45
CA ASP A 54 3.46 -7.31 10.69
C ASP A 54 4.16 -6.28 9.79
N ALA A 55 3.89 -5.00 10.04
CA ALA A 55 4.52 -3.91 9.34
C ALA A 55 6.04 -3.84 9.60
N GLU A 56 6.49 -4.31 10.77
CA GLU A 56 7.90 -4.32 11.14
C GLU A 56 8.73 -5.18 10.19
N ARG A 57 8.21 -6.35 9.78
CA ARG A 57 8.86 -7.18 8.77
C ARG A 57 9.10 -6.46 7.45
N SER A 58 8.13 -5.63 6.99
CA SER A 58 8.32 -4.82 5.79
C SER A 58 9.39 -3.75 5.98
N VAL A 59 9.38 -3.07 7.13
CA VAL A 59 10.35 -2.03 7.49
C VAL A 59 11.77 -2.59 7.52
N GLN A 60 11.99 -3.70 8.23
CA GLN A 60 13.30 -4.33 8.36
C GLN A 60 13.83 -4.87 7.01
N ALA A 61 12.94 -5.31 6.12
CA ALA A 61 13.28 -5.80 4.79
C ALA A 61 13.38 -4.69 3.72
N THR A 62 13.11 -3.44 4.07
CA THR A 62 13.11 -2.32 3.13
C THR A 62 14.51 -2.08 2.55
N GLN A 63 14.60 -1.94 1.24
CA GLN A 63 15.86 -1.72 0.52
C GLN A 63 15.82 -0.41 -0.26
N LEU A 64 16.97 0.26 -0.32
CA LEU A 64 17.16 1.49 -1.08
C LEU A 64 18.05 1.21 -2.29
N TRP A 65 17.47 1.31 -3.48
CA TRP A 65 18.17 1.08 -4.74
C TRP A 65 18.45 2.42 -5.44
N ASN A 66 19.67 2.57 -5.93
CA ASN A 66 20.09 3.62 -6.85
C ASN A 66 20.72 2.95 -8.09
N PRO A 67 21.10 3.70 -9.14
CA PRO A 67 21.62 3.11 -10.38
C PRO A 67 22.90 2.29 -10.18
N GLN A 68 23.63 2.52 -9.10
CA GLN A 68 24.86 1.82 -8.75
C GLN A 68 24.62 0.59 -7.86
N THR A 69 23.57 0.63 -7.03
CA THR A 69 23.25 -0.43 -6.06
C THR A 69 22.12 -1.36 -6.51
N VAL A 70 21.38 -0.99 -7.56
CA VAL A 70 20.35 -1.87 -8.12
C VAL A 70 20.97 -3.21 -8.49
N PRO A 71 20.44 -4.34 -8.00
CA PRO A 71 20.95 -5.65 -8.35
C PRO A 71 20.94 -5.79 -9.87
N ARG A 72 22.11 -6.11 -10.45
CA ARG A 72 22.14 -6.50 -11.86
C ARG A 72 21.43 -7.83 -11.98
N ILE A 73 20.22 -7.79 -12.51
CA ILE A 73 19.50 -8.99 -12.91
C ILE A 73 20.11 -9.40 -14.24
N ASP A 74 21.07 -10.32 -14.20
CA ASP A 74 21.51 -11.00 -15.41
C ASP A 74 20.26 -11.61 -16.03
N GLY A 75 19.92 -11.15 -17.24
CA GLY A 75 18.73 -11.55 -17.97
C GLY A 75 18.80 -13.02 -18.36
N GLY A 76 18.66 -13.91 -17.37
CA GLY A 76 18.42 -15.32 -17.58
C GLY A 76 17.12 -15.41 -18.36
N ARG A 77 17.21 -15.81 -19.62
CA ARG A 77 16.03 -16.11 -20.44
C ARG A 77 15.27 -17.24 -19.77
N SER A 78 14.34 -16.93 -18.87
CA SER A 78 13.38 -17.90 -18.40
C SER A 78 12.49 -18.25 -19.59
N ARG A 79 12.64 -19.48 -20.08
CA ARG A 79 11.90 -20.01 -21.24
C ARG A 79 10.44 -20.37 -20.91
N SER A 80 9.92 -19.97 -19.76
CA SER A 80 8.59 -20.36 -19.30
C SER A 80 7.56 -19.25 -19.55
N GLN A 81 6.78 -19.43 -20.62
CA GLN A 81 5.60 -18.65 -21.02
C GLN A 81 5.85 -17.25 -21.62
N PRO A 82 5.04 -16.84 -22.63
CA PRO A 82 5.09 -15.49 -23.18
C PRO A 82 4.64 -14.45 -22.14
N LEU A 83 5.29 -13.29 -22.14
CA LEU A 83 4.85 -12.12 -21.37
C LEU A 83 3.41 -11.79 -21.74
N ARG A 84 2.52 -11.72 -20.74
CA ARG A 84 1.16 -11.26 -20.89
C ARG A 84 1.06 -9.84 -20.35
N VAL A 85 0.61 -8.92 -21.19
CA VAL A 85 0.33 -7.53 -20.81
C VAL A 85 -1.18 -7.32 -20.95
N THR A 86 -1.82 -6.89 -19.87
CA THR A 86 -3.27 -6.72 -19.81
C THR A 86 -3.62 -5.39 -19.16
N TYR A 87 -4.59 -4.68 -19.72
CA TYR A 87 -5.25 -3.56 -19.05
C TYR A 87 -6.47 -4.09 -18.30
N ALA A 88 -6.42 -4.04 -16.96
CA ALA A 88 -7.48 -4.59 -16.12
C ALA A 88 -8.65 -3.61 -15.89
N GLY A 89 -8.40 -2.29 -15.89
CA GLY A 89 -9.42 -1.29 -15.53
C GLY A 89 -9.89 -1.36 -14.07
N GLU A 90 -9.15 -2.07 -13.21
CA GLU A 90 -9.42 -2.28 -11.79
C GLU A 90 -8.50 -1.42 -10.91
N ASP A 91 -8.92 -1.16 -9.68
CA ASP A 91 -8.04 -0.56 -8.67
C ASP A 91 -6.98 -1.58 -8.22
N VAL A 92 -5.79 -1.10 -7.85
CA VAL A 92 -4.60 -1.94 -7.56
C VAL A 92 -4.89 -3.00 -6.49
N THR A 93 -5.58 -2.64 -5.41
CA THR A 93 -5.86 -3.57 -4.30
C THR A 93 -6.87 -4.65 -4.67
N ASP A 94 -7.81 -4.36 -5.56
CA ASP A 94 -8.76 -5.37 -6.06
C ASP A 94 -8.05 -6.33 -7.03
N LEU A 95 -7.15 -5.79 -7.86
CA LEU A 95 -6.30 -6.59 -8.74
C LEU A 95 -5.37 -7.51 -7.93
N ILE A 96 -4.75 -7.02 -6.85
CA ILE A 96 -3.93 -7.85 -5.94
C ILE A 96 -4.77 -8.99 -5.37
N GLN A 97 -5.95 -8.69 -4.82
CA GLN A 97 -6.83 -9.72 -4.25
C GLN A 97 -7.21 -10.78 -5.28
N ARG A 98 -7.46 -10.38 -6.53
CA ARG A 98 -7.81 -11.29 -7.62
C ARG A 98 -6.63 -12.13 -8.10
N LEU A 99 -5.43 -11.56 -8.23
CA LEU A 99 -4.24 -12.27 -8.70
C LEU A 99 -3.68 -13.21 -7.63
N ASP A 100 -3.65 -12.76 -6.38
CA ASP A 100 -3.09 -13.53 -5.26
C ASP A 100 -3.98 -14.72 -4.86
N ALA A 101 -5.29 -14.66 -5.13
CA ALA A 101 -6.21 -15.80 -4.97
C ALA A 101 -5.79 -17.06 -5.76
N THR A 102 -4.85 -16.93 -6.71
CA THR A 102 -4.32 -18.06 -7.47
C THR A 102 -3.08 -18.70 -6.83
N GLU A 103 -2.47 -18.07 -5.82
CA GLU A 103 -1.22 -18.47 -5.12
C GLU A 103 -0.01 -18.80 -6.03
N GLN A 104 -0.10 -18.51 -7.33
CA GLN A 104 0.88 -18.97 -8.31
C GLN A 104 2.06 -18.01 -8.46
N TYR A 105 1.94 -16.75 -8.01
CA TYR A 105 2.92 -15.71 -8.27
C TYR A 105 3.08 -14.77 -7.09
N HIS A 106 4.31 -14.32 -6.85
CA HIS A 106 4.56 -13.18 -5.98
C HIS A 106 4.23 -11.88 -6.72
N THR A 107 3.23 -11.16 -6.23
CA THR A 107 2.77 -9.92 -6.86
C THR A 107 3.71 -8.75 -6.52
N GLY A 108 4.15 -8.04 -7.55
CA GLY A 108 4.87 -6.78 -7.45
C GLY A 108 3.98 -5.60 -7.85
N VAL A 109 4.03 -4.50 -7.09
CA VAL A 109 3.25 -3.28 -7.32
C VAL A 109 4.21 -2.12 -7.53
N VAL A 110 3.97 -1.29 -8.54
CA VAL A 110 4.73 -0.06 -8.75
C VAL A 110 3.97 1.11 -8.12
N ASN A 111 4.64 1.84 -7.24
CA ASN A 111 4.16 3.05 -6.60
C ASN A 111 4.89 4.28 -7.18
N PRO A 112 4.19 5.26 -7.78
CA PRO A 112 4.76 6.55 -8.11
C PRO A 112 4.90 7.38 -6.83
N GLY A 113 6.08 7.31 -6.21
CA GLY A 113 6.35 7.92 -4.91
C GLY A 113 6.63 9.41 -4.98
N ASN A 114 6.29 10.13 -3.92
CA ASN A 114 6.68 11.51 -3.75
C ASN A 114 8.10 11.59 -3.17
N ARG A 115 9.00 12.21 -3.93
CA ARG A 115 10.41 12.37 -3.58
C ARG A 115 10.70 13.10 -2.26
N PHE A 116 9.76 13.89 -1.76
CA PHE A 116 9.98 14.77 -0.62
C PHE A 116 9.23 14.33 0.63
N GLN A 117 8.10 13.66 0.46
CA GLN A 117 7.21 13.33 1.55
C GLN A 117 6.77 11.88 1.41
N PRO A 118 7.16 10.97 2.33
CA PRO A 118 6.75 9.57 2.25
C PRO A 118 5.22 9.48 2.31
N GLY A 119 4.61 8.77 1.35
CA GLY A 119 3.17 8.66 1.28
C GLY A 119 2.45 9.93 0.80
N GLY A 120 3.19 10.92 0.27
CA GLY A 120 2.65 12.17 -0.23
C GLY A 120 1.73 12.86 0.78
N GLY A 121 0.50 13.13 0.37
CA GLY A 121 -0.52 13.78 1.18
C GLY A 121 -1.21 12.90 2.23
N PHE A 122 -0.81 11.63 2.41
CA PHE A 122 -1.50 10.63 3.23
C PHE A 122 -1.85 11.15 4.64
N THR A 123 -0.86 11.65 5.38
CA THR A 123 -1.05 12.12 6.77
C THR A 123 -1.67 13.51 6.87
N THR A 124 -1.69 14.27 5.78
CA THR A 124 -2.16 15.67 5.78
C THR A 124 -3.54 15.83 5.12
N GLY A 125 -4.11 14.74 4.61
CA GLY A 125 -5.36 14.73 3.85
C GLY A 125 -5.24 15.39 2.47
N GLY A 126 -4.05 15.34 1.87
CA GLY A 126 -3.80 15.85 0.52
C GLY A 126 -4.68 15.19 -0.55
N ARG A 127 -4.52 15.61 -1.81
CA ARG A 127 -5.30 15.04 -2.91
C ARG A 127 -5.00 13.54 -2.99
N HIS A 128 -6.04 12.76 -3.25
CA HIS A 128 -5.92 11.33 -3.34
C HIS A 128 -5.29 10.92 -4.67
N ALA A 129 -3.97 10.71 -4.68
CA ALA A 129 -3.26 10.04 -5.76
C ALA A 129 -2.95 8.58 -5.37
N LEU A 130 -2.27 7.87 -6.27
CA LEU A 130 -2.01 6.44 -6.10
C LEU A 130 -1.19 6.16 -4.85
N GLU A 131 -0.15 6.96 -4.58
CA GLU A 131 0.68 6.79 -3.39
C GLU A 131 -0.12 6.91 -2.09
N GLU A 132 -0.98 7.93 -1.96
CA GLU A 132 -1.84 8.06 -0.77
C GLU A 132 -2.81 6.88 -0.67
N ALA A 133 -3.38 6.41 -1.79
CA ALA A 133 -4.27 5.26 -1.79
C ALA A 133 -3.58 3.99 -1.28
N LEU A 134 -2.36 3.71 -1.75
CA LEU A 134 -1.56 2.58 -1.31
C LEU A 134 -1.20 2.70 0.17
N CYS A 135 -0.81 3.90 0.65
CA CYS A 135 -0.52 4.14 2.06
C CYS A 135 -1.74 4.00 2.96
N VAL A 136 -2.93 4.40 2.50
CA VAL A 136 -4.16 4.16 3.26
C VAL A 136 -4.47 2.68 3.35
N GLN A 137 -4.31 1.94 2.25
CA GLN A 137 -4.77 0.55 2.11
C GLN A 137 -3.83 -0.49 2.69
N SER A 138 -2.60 -0.11 3.03
CA SER A 138 -1.55 -1.05 3.38
C SER A 138 -0.61 -0.56 4.48
N THR A 139 0.36 -1.40 4.82
CA THR A 139 1.47 -1.06 5.73
C THR A 139 2.57 -0.20 5.10
N LEU A 140 2.48 0.10 3.79
CA LEU A 140 3.53 0.75 2.97
C LEU A 140 4.14 2.01 3.60
N TYR A 141 3.31 2.85 4.24
CA TYR A 141 3.78 4.12 4.80
C TYR A 141 4.95 3.93 5.79
N GLN A 142 4.96 2.84 6.56
CA GLN A 142 6.05 2.58 7.52
C GLN A 142 7.40 2.38 6.82
N SER A 143 7.40 1.62 5.74
CA SER A 143 8.59 1.36 4.93
C SER A 143 9.10 2.63 4.25
N LEU A 144 8.20 3.47 3.72
CA LEU A 144 8.56 4.77 3.13
C LEU A 144 9.09 5.76 4.18
N ALA A 145 8.45 5.83 5.35
CA ALA A 145 8.90 6.69 6.45
C ALA A 145 10.27 6.25 6.99
N HIS A 146 10.49 4.93 7.10
CA HIS A 146 11.78 4.37 7.48
C HIS A 146 12.86 4.71 6.44
N ALA A 147 12.59 4.49 5.15
CA ALA A 147 13.49 4.80 4.05
C ALA A 147 13.90 6.28 4.03
N THR A 148 12.94 7.20 4.20
CA THR A 148 13.19 8.65 4.20
C THR A 148 13.91 9.12 5.46
N GLY A 149 13.66 8.51 6.63
CA GLY A 149 14.42 8.76 7.84
C GLY A 149 15.91 8.35 7.74
N HIS A 150 16.22 7.39 6.87
CA HIS A 150 17.58 6.93 6.57
C HIS A 150 18.18 7.59 5.31
N ALA A 151 17.44 8.48 4.63
CA ALA A 151 17.95 9.18 3.47
C ALA A 151 19.06 10.15 3.91
N SER A 152 20.31 9.73 3.77
CA SER A 152 21.47 10.59 3.92
C SER A 152 21.37 11.77 2.95
N PRO A 153 21.78 12.99 3.32
CA PRO A 153 21.77 14.16 2.43
C PRO A 153 22.61 14.02 1.14
N LEU A 154 23.31 12.88 0.96
CA LEU A 154 24.24 12.61 -0.14
C LEU A 154 23.80 11.52 -1.13
N GLY A 155 22.58 10.94 -1.02
CA GLY A 155 22.16 9.86 -1.90
C GLY A 155 20.75 10.05 -2.45
N HIS A 156 20.63 10.36 -3.74
CA HIS A 156 19.39 10.15 -4.48
C HIS A 156 19.19 8.63 -4.63
N PHE A 157 18.13 8.10 -4.04
CA PHE A 157 17.66 6.75 -4.35
C PHE A 157 16.56 6.88 -5.39
N ASP A 158 16.59 6.02 -6.39
CA ASP A 158 15.60 6.07 -7.48
C ASP A 158 14.45 5.09 -7.20
N VAL A 159 14.70 4.05 -6.38
CA VAL A 159 13.69 3.04 -6.03
C VAL A 159 13.81 2.63 -4.57
N ILE A 160 12.69 2.70 -3.84
CA ILE A 160 12.53 2.06 -2.52
C ILE A 160 11.79 0.74 -2.74
N VAL A 161 12.42 -0.38 -2.39
CA VAL A 161 11.78 -1.69 -2.43
C VAL A 161 11.26 -2.02 -1.04
N SER A 162 9.95 -2.21 -0.93
CA SER A 162 9.26 -2.56 0.31
C SER A 162 8.67 -3.97 0.16
N PRO A 163 9.40 -5.02 0.57
CA PRO A 163 8.88 -6.38 0.64
C PRO A 163 7.81 -6.50 1.73
N PHE A 164 6.99 -7.54 1.67
CA PHE A 164 6.03 -7.89 2.72
C PHE A 164 5.00 -6.80 3.08
N VAL A 165 4.64 -5.94 2.13
CA VAL A 165 3.61 -4.92 2.37
C VAL A 165 2.25 -5.60 2.40
N GLU A 166 1.52 -5.42 3.49
CA GLU A 166 0.23 -6.04 3.73
C GLU A 166 -0.89 -5.07 3.35
N PHE A 167 -1.70 -5.45 2.37
CA PHE A 167 -2.93 -4.77 1.98
C PHE A 167 -4.07 -5.28 2.84
N PHE A 168 -4.68 -4.38 3.60
CA PHE A 168 -5.68 -4.71 4.62
C PHE A 168 -6.94 -3.82 4.57
N ARG A 169 -7.05 -2.93 3.57
CA ARG A 169 -8.30 -2.22 3.27
C ARG A 169 -8.73 -2.37 1.83
N ALA A 170 -10.04 -2.38 1.59
CA ALA A 170 -10.62 -2.47 0.26
C ALA A 170 -10.42 -1.19 -0.57
N ALA A 171 -10.37 -1.32 -1.91
CA ALA A 171 -10.18 -0.16 -2.79
C ALA A 171 -11.42 0.72 -2.93
N GLN A 172 -12.59 0.10 -2.89
CA GLN A 172 -13.87 0.78 -3.16
C GLN A 172 -14.29 1.71 -2.03
N ASP A 173 -14.06 1.29 -0.79
CA ASP A 173 -14.58 1.94 0.41
C ASP A 173 -13.60 2.07 1.58
N TYR A 174 -12.37 1.59 1.43
CA TYR A 174 -11.36 1.59 2.50
C TYR A 174 -11.81 0.89 3.79
N SER A 175 -12.83 0.04 3.71
CA SER A 175 -13.20 -0.84 4.81
C SER A 175 -12.05 -1.81 5.10
N PHE A 176 -11.92 -2.21 6.36
CA PHE A 176 -10.95 -3.23 6.76
C PHE A 176 -11.33 -4.58 6.12
N LEU A 177 -10.34 -5.28 5.57
CA LEU A 177 -10.51 -6.59 4.96
C LEU A 177 -10.50 -7.70 6.02
N ARG A 178 -11.13 -8.83 5.75
CA ARG A 178 -11.06 -10.00 6.64
C ARG A 178 -9.83 -10.87 6.42
N GLU A 179 -9.11 -10.60 5.34
CA GLU A 179 -7.86 -11.26 4.99
C GLU A 179 -6.92 -10.21 4.44
N THR A 180 -5.65 -10.31 4.79
CA THR A 180 -4.61 -9.47 4.22
C THR A 180 -4.01 -10.13 2.99
N ARG A 181 -3.39 -9.31 2.14
CA ARG A 181 -2.62 -9.77 0.98
C ARG A 181 -1.24 -9.14 1.02
N THR A 182 -0.21 -9.96 0.87
CA THR A 182 1.17 -9.54 1.04
C THR A 182 1.84 -9.41 -0.32
N VAL A 183 2.40 -8.24 -0.62
CA VAL A 183 3.05 -7.96 -1.92
C VAL A 183 4.39 -7.27 -1.73
N THR A 184 5.17 -7.20 -2.80
CA THR A 184 6.34 -6.30 -2.86
C THR A 184 5.95 -5.01 -3.56
N VAL A 185 6.24 -3.86 -2.94
CA VAL A 185 6.01 -2.55 -3.54
C VAL A 185 7.35 -1.93 -3.97
N PHE A 186 7.43 -1.51 -5.22
CA PHE A 186 8.55 -0.76 -5.80
C PHE A 186 8.13 0.70 -5.91
N THR A 187 8.68 1.55 -5.05
CA THR A 187 8.36 2.98 -5.05
C THR A 187 9.43 3.74 -5.81
N MET A 188 9.05 4.37 -6.92
CA MET A 188 9.94 5.21 -7.73
C MET A 188 9.75 6.66 -7.32
N THR A 189 10.81 7.34 -6.86
CA THR A 189 10.78 8.71 -6.33
C THR A 189 11.40 9.74 -7.26
#